data_AF-A0A0F9XT16-F1
#
_entry.id   AF-A0A0F9XT16-F1
#
_cell.length_a   1.000
_cell.length_b   1.000
_cell.length_c   1.000
_cell.angle_alpha   90.00
_cell.angle_beta   90.00
_cell.angle_gamma   90.00
#
_symmetry.space_group_name_H-M   'P 1'
#
loop_
_entity.id
_entity.type
_entity.pdbx_description
1 polymer ?
#
loop_
_entity_poly.entity_id
_entity_poly.type
_entity_poly.pdbx_seq_one_letter_code
_entity_poly.pdbx_strand_id
1 'polypeptide(L)'
;MVIPRISRILSTFSPYARRWLPTPPGLPTVNQNLTSLCLSTWNIDAFSPRPVARASAIIGRLLTDPSATGDIIFLQEVSREVCDYLLYDDRIRAGFFITDAEDEIAFNAVPFATLTLLSKACFTSFTPKNDIIVTSMGVAIASPVARFKFPSQYGRDALYTDVILPRPKSILPTQQRWQHLRLINVHLDSLASTLHYRKEQMRIVGNILCPTDDQKENGQRSLGLIAGDFNAISQDDQ
;
A
#
# COMPACT_ATOMS: atom_id res chain seq x y z
N MET A 1 -1.46 -15.49 19.20
CA MET A 1 -0.88 -16.08 17.97
C MET A 1 0.08 -15.06 17.39
N VAL A 2 1.35 -15.43 17.18
CA VAL A 2 2.34 -14.56 16.52
C VAL A 2 2.15 -14.72 15.02
N ILE A 3 1.86 -13.62 14.32
CA ILE A 3 1.63 -13.64 12.88
C ILE A 3 2.96 -13.31 12.20
N PRO A 4 3.46 -14.16 11.28
CA PRO A 4 4.72 -13.89 10.62
C PRO A 4 4.63 -12.55 9.87
N ARG A 5 5.46 -11.60 10.30
CA ARG A 5 5.61 -10.28 9.70
C ARG A 5 6.94 -10.23 8.97
N ILE A 6 6.90 -9.93 7.68
CA ILE A 6 8.08 -9.78 6.85
C ILE A 6 8.20 -8.31 6.47
N SER A 7 9.25 -7.64 6.96
CA SER A 7 9.51 -6.25 6.62
C SER A 7 9.79 -6.12 5.12
N ARG A 8 9.22 -5.09 4.52
CA ARG A 8 9.35 -4.74 3.11
C ARG A 8 9.77 -3.31 2.94
N ILE A 9 10.10 -2.99 1.70
CA ILE A 9 10.59 -1.69 1.29
C ILE A 9 9.64 -1.14 0.25
N LEU A 10 9.34 0.15 0.39
CA LEU A 10 8.77 0.93 -0.69
C LEU A 10 9.92 1.40 -1.59
N SER A 11 9.77 1.28 -2.90
CA SER A 11 10.82 1.58 -3.87
C SER A 11 10.42 2.68 -4.85
N THR A 12 11.43 3.42 -5.33
CA THR A 12 11.29 4.39 -6.42
C THR A 12 12.27 4.06 -7.53
N PHE A 13 11.85 4.24 -8.79
CA PHE A 13 12.75 4.13 -9.92
C PHE A 13 13.75 5.30 -9.92
N SER A 14 15.03 5.01 -10.14
CA SER A 14 16.09 6.00 -10.34
C SER A 14 16.48 6.03 -11.82
N PRO A 15 16.18 7.11 -12.56
CA PRO A 15 16.59 7.25 -13.96
C PRO A 15 18.10 7.21 -14.15
N TYR A 16 18.85 7.72 -13.16
CA TYR A 16 20.32 7.71 -13.19
C TYR A 16 20.89 6.30 -13.03
N ALA A 17 20.41 5.55 -12.03
CA ALA A 17 20.87 4.18 -11.78
C ALA A 17 20.19 3.14 -12.70
N ARG A 18 19.14 3.56 -13.42
CA ARG A 18 18.29 2.72 -14.30
C ARG A 18 17.74 1.47 -13.61
N ARG A 19 17.42 1.59 -12.32
CA ARG A 19 16.87 0.49 -11.50
C ARG A 19 15.96 1.02 -10.42
N TRP A 20 15.17 0.14 -9.83
CA TRP A 20 14.42 0.49 -8.62
C TRP A 20 15.38 0.54 -7.44
N LEU A 21 15.20 1.57 -6.61
CA LEU A 21 15.96 1.74 -5.39
C LEU A 21 14.99 1.71 -4.22
N PRO A 22 15.38 1.09 -3.09
CA PRO A 22 14.76 1.39 -1.80
C PRO A 22 14.61 2.89 -1.67
N THR A 23 13.41 3.36 -1.36
CA THR A 23 13.19 4.80 -1.31
C THR A 23 14.11 5.36 -0.22
N PRO A 24 15.08 6.22 -0.56
CA PRO A 24 16.01 6.72 0.42
C PRO A 24 15.23 7.56 1.43
N PRO A 25 15.71 7.63 2.68
CA PRO A 25 15.11 8.53 3.62
C PRO A 25 15.45 9.95 3.13
N GLY A 26 14.43 10.70 2.72
CA GLY A 26 14.57 12.00 2.05
C GLY A 26 13.69 13.07 2.69
N LEU A 27 14.01 14.34 2.43
CA LEU A 27 13.20 15.47 2.91
C LEU A 27 11.96 15.63 2.03
N PRO A 28 10.83 16.05 2.60
CA PRO A 28 9.60 16.28 1.87
C PRO A 28 9.81 17.36 0.80
N THR A 29 9.42 17.07 -0.44
CA THR A 29 9.18 18.09 -1.45
C THR A 29 7.70 18.44 -1.41
N VAL A 30 7.40 19.74 -1.29
CA VAL A 30 6.04 20.24 -1.15
C VAL A 30 5.33 20.29 -2.48
N ASN A 31 4.14 19.69 -2.53
CA ASN A 31 3.06 20.20 -3.35
C ASN A 31 1.69 19.91 -2.74
N GLN A 32 0.88 20.97 -2.68
CA GLN A 32 -0.56 21.03 -2.41
C GLN A 32 -1.07 20.80 -0.97
N ASN A 33 -2.16 21.51 -0.64
CA ASN A 33 -2.98 21.23 0.54
C ASN A 33 -3.73 19.90 0.31
N LEU A 34 -3.15 18.77 0.74
CA LEU A 34 -3.86 17.48 0.80
C LEU A 34 -5.13 17.63 1.66
N THR A 35 -6.29 17.62 1.02
CA THR A 35 -7.61 17.66 1.68
C THR A 35 -8.38 16.35 1.53
N SER A 36 -8.04 15.56 0.51
CA SER A 36 -8.59 14.23 0.23
C SER A 36 -7.52 13.33 -0.38
N LEU A 37 -7.66 12.02 -0.17
CA LEU A 37 -6.89 10.99 -0.86
C LEU A 37 -7.87 10.06 -1.58
N CYS A 38 -7.55 9.70 -2.83
CA CYS A 38 -8.28 8.71 -3.59
C CYS A 38 -7.57 7.35 -3.52
N LEU A 39 -8.31 6.30 -3.17
CA LEU A 39 -7.86 4.91 -3.25
C LEU A 39 -8.58 4.22 -4.41
N SER A 40 -7.80 3.67 -5.33
CA SER A 40 -8.28 2.73 -6.34
C SER A 40 -7.85 1.32 -5.98
N THR A 41 -8.75 0.35 -6.00
CA THR A 41 -8.43 -1.07 -5.76
C THR A 41 -8.93 -1.93 -6.92
N TRP A 42 -8.09 -2.86 -7.40
CA TRP A 42 -8.47 -3.73 -8.51
C TRP A 42 -7.74 -5.09 -8.47
N ASN A 43 -8.51 -6.17 -8.46
CA ASN A 43 -8.02 -7.51 -8.81
C ASN A 43 -7.85 -7.60 -10.34
N ILE A 44 -6.60 -7.70 -10.82
CA ILE A 44 -6.30 -7.61 -12.25
C ILE A 44 -6.33 -8.96 -12.98
N ASP A 45 -6.72 -10.03 -12.28
CA ASP A 45 -6.90 -11.39 -12.77
C ASP A 45 -5.63 -12.00 -13.37
N ALA A 46 -4.92 -12.80 -12.58
CA ALA A 46 -3.65 -13.40 -12.98
C ALA A 46 -3.83 -14.54 -14.00
N PHE A 47 -5.03 -15.11 -14.11
CA PHE A 47 -5.24 -16.39 -14.78
C PHE A 47 -5.82 -16.25 -16.18
N SER A 48 -6.56 -15.17 -16.44
CA SER A 48 -7.14 -14.97 -17.76
C SER A 48 -6.06 -14.65 -18.81
N PRO A 49 -6.28 -14.98 -20.10
CA PRO A 49 -5.30 -14.76 -21.17
C PRO A 49 -4.86 -13.30 -21.34
N ARG A 50 -3.62 -13.11 -21.78
CA ARG A 50 -2.98 -11.80 -22.05
C ARG A 50 -2.98 -10.87 -20.82
N PRO A 51 -2.45 -11.31 -19.67
CA PRO A 51 -2.51 -10.54 -18.42
C PRO A 51 -1.76 -9.20 -18.53
N VAL A 52 -0.63 -9.14 -19.24
CA VAL A 52 0.10 -7.87 -19.49
C VAL A 52 -0.74 -6.85 -20.26
N ALA A 53 -1.41 -7.27 -21.34
CA ALA A 53 -2.25 -6.37 -22.13
C ALA A 53 -3.43 -5.83 -21.30
N ARG A 54 -4.01 -6.68 -20.44
CA ARG A 54 -5.09 -6.28 -19.53
C ARG A 54 -4.60 -5.31 -18.48
N ALA A 55 -3.48 -5.61 -17.83
CA ALA A 55 -2.86 -4.73 -16.84
C ALA A 55 -2.53 -3.36 -17.47
N SER A 56 -1.97 -3.34 -18.68
CA SER A 56 -1.70 -2.12 -19.43
C SER A 56 -2.96 -1.25 -19.63
N ALA A 57 -4.08 -1.87 -20.02
CA ALA A 57 -5.35 -1.17 -20.20
C ALA A 57 -5.93 -0.67 -18.87
N ILE A 58 -5.90 -1.49 -17.82
CA ILE A 58 -6.36 -1.14 -16.46
C ILE A 58 -5.55 0.04 -15.93
N ILE A 59 -4.22 -0.06 -15.94
CA ILE A 59 -3.33 1.03 -15.51
C ILE A 59 -3.52 2.26 -16.38
N GLY A 60 -3.65 2.09 -17.69
CA GLY A 60 -3.98 3.18 -18.60
C GLY A 60 -5.22 3.95 -18.16
N ARG A 61 -6.28 3.24 -17.78
CA ARG A 61 -7.49 3.87 -17.23
C ARG A 61 -7.24 4.52 -15.86
N LEU A 62 -6.63 3.79 -14.93
CA LEU A 62 -6.35 4.29 -13.57
C LEU A 62 -5.42 5.51 -13.55
N LEU A 63 -4.64 5.77 -14.61
CA LEU A 63 -3.74 6.93 -14.65
C LEU A 63 -4.29 8.11 -15.46
N THR A 64 -5.28 7.89 -16.32
CA THR A 64 -5.78 8.91 -17.25
C THR A 64 -7.18 9.42 -16.92
N ASP A 65 -8.00 8.62 -16.24
CA ASP A 65 -9.35 9.01 -15.85
C ASP A 65 -9.28 9.80 -14.54
N PRO A 66 -9.56 11.12 -14.53
CA PRO A 66 -9.46 11.94 -13.31
C PRO A 66 -10.38 11.47 -12.18
N SER A 67 -11.42 10.69 -12.49
CA SER A 67 -12.31 10.10 -11.48
C SER A 67 -11.80 8.77 -10.90
N ALA A 68 -10.79 8.17 -11.54
CA ALA A 68 -10.18 6.89 -11.14
C ALA A 68 -8.68 7.02 -10.82
N THR A 69 -8.05 8.17 -11.10
CA THR A 69 -6.67 8.47 -10.74
C THR A 69 -6.52 8.47 -9.24
N GLY A 70 -6.07 7.33 -8.73
CA GLY A 70 -5.84 7.09 -7.32
C GLY A 70 -4.50 7.65 -6.87
N ASP A 71 -4.50 8.34 -5.74
CA ASP A 71 -3.27 8.66 -5.00
C ASP A 71 -2.64 7.39 -4.44
N ILE A 72 -3.48 6.42 -4.13
CA ILE A 72 -3.14 5.08 -3.67
C ILE A 72 -3.78 4.09 -4.64
N ILE A 73 -3.01 3.10 -5.10
CA ILE A 73 -3.52 2.02 -5.95
C ILE A 73 -3.18 0.68 -5.31
N PHE A 74 -4.21 -0.11 -5.02
CA PHE A 74 -4.09 -1.50 -4.58
C PHE A 74 -4.38 -2.44 -5.74
N LEU A 75 -3.41 -3.29 -6.05
CA LEU A 75 -3.58 -4.34 -7.05
C LEU A 75 -3.57 -5.70 -6.37
N GLN A 76 -4.48 -6.58 -6.77
CA GLN A 76 -4.49 -8.00 -6.42
C GLN A 76 -4.32 -8.84 -7.69
N GLU A 77 -3.84 -10.07 -7.54
CA GLU A 77 -3.56 -10.98 -8.66
C GLU A 77 -2.57 -10.42 -9.70
N VAL A 78 -1.54 -9.73 -9.21
CA VAL A 78 -0.43 -9.33 -10.06
C VAL A 78 0.45 -10.56 -10.31
N SER A 79 0.49 -11.09 -11.53
CA SER A 79 1.44 -12.14 -11.92
C SER A 79 2.86 -11.59 -12.08
N ARG A 80 3.88 -12.47 -12.14
CA ARG A 80 5.28 -12.04 -12.31
C ARG A 80 5.50 -11.22 -13.58
N GLU A 81 4.99 -11.68 -14.72
CA GLU A 81 5.11 -10.96 -16.00
C GLU A 81 4.40 -9.59 -15.98
N VAL A 82 3.30 -9.46 -15.24
CA VAL A 82 2.63 -8.17 -15.06
C VAL A 82 3.45 -7.27 -14.14
N CYS A 83 4.00 -7.81 -13.04
CA CYS A 83 4.90 -7.06 -12.17
C CYS A 83 6.07 -6.50 -12.98
N ASP A 84 6.73 -7.31 -13.79
CA ASP A 84 7.81 -6.87 -14.68
C ASP A 84 7.32 -5.74 -15.58
N TYR A 85 6.21 -5.94 -16.30
CA TYR A 85 5.62 -4.89 -17.13
C TYR A 85 5.40 -3.56 -16.37
N LEU A 86 4.83 -3.60 -15.16
CA LEU A 86 4.60 -2.41 -14.32
C LEU A 86 5.92 -1.74 -13.92
N LEU A 87 6.95 -2.53 -13.61
CA LEU A 87 8.29 -2.02 -13.27
C LEU A 87 9.02 -1.40 -14.48
N TYR A 88 8.57 -1.68 -15.71
CA TYR A 88 9.06 -1.08 -16.95
C TYR A 88 8.19 0.06 -17.50
N ASP A 89 6.97 0.26 -17.00
CA ASP A 89 6.07 1.33 -17.47
C ASP A 89 6.59 2.72 -17.05
N ASP A 90 6.84 3.59 -18.03
CA ASP A 90 7.42 4.91 -17.80
C ASP A 90 6.54 5.81 -16.92
N ARG A 91 5.22 5.67 -16.99
CA ARG A 91 4.28 6.45 -16.18
C ARG A 91 4.36 6.02 -14.73
N ILE A 92 4.49 4.72 -14.47
CA ILE A 92 4.69 4.17 -13.13
C ILE A 92 6.05 4.60 -12.56
N ARG A 93 7.13 4.45 -13.33
CA ARG A 93 8.48 4.88 -12.94
C ARG A 93 8.54 6.36 -12.55
N ALA A 94 7.92 7.21 -13.37
CA ALA A 94 7.90 8.65 -13.14
C ALA A 94 6.99 9.04 -11.98
N GLY A 95 5.80 8.44 -11.88
CA GLY A 95 4.72 8.92 -11.03
C GLY A 95 4.55 8.22 -9.69
N PHE A 96 5.09 7.00 -9.49
CA PHE A 96 4.72 6.17 -8.35
C PHE A 96 5.91 5.59 -7.60
N PHE A 97 5.73 5.49 -6.29
CA PHE A 97 6.42 4.50 -5.47
C PHE A 97 5.68 3.16 -5.56
N ILE A 98 6.40 2.06 -5.44
CA ILE A 98 5.83 0.71 -5.53
C ILE A 98 6.43 -0.19 -4.45
N THR A 99 5.60 -1.04 -3.84
CA THR A 99 6.05 -2.08 -2.90
C THR A 99 6.72 -3.22 -3.62
N ASP A 100 7.73 -3.83 -2.99
CA ASP A 100 8.37 -5.07 -3.45
C ASP A 100 8.98 -4.99 -4.87
N ALA A 101 9.39 -3.78 -5.30
CA ALA A 101 10.17 -3.67 -6.53
C ALA A 101 11.45 -4.49 -6.39
N GLU A 102 11.70 -5.37 -7.36
CA GLU A 102 12.89 -6.23 -7.41
C GLU A 102 12.98 -7.24 -6.23
N ASP A 103 11.91 -7.45 -5.44
CA ASP A 103 11.81 -8.48 -4.39
C ASP A 103 10.84 -9.59 -4.82
N GLU A 104 11.35 -10.80 -5.01
CA GLU A 104 10.55 -11.96 -5.42
C GLU A 104 9.80 -12.66 -4.27
N ILE A 105 10.00 -12.27 -3.02
CA ILE A 105 9.40 -12.97 -1.87
C ILE A 105 7.87 -12.92 -1.93
N ALA A 106 7.29 -11.87 -2.53
CA ALA A 106 5.86 -11.75 -2.76
C ALA A 106 5.28 -12.91 -3.60
N PHE A 107 6.11 -13.51 -4.45
CA PHE A 107 5.74 -14.60 -5.37
C PHE A 107 6.26 -15.97 -4.92
N ASN A 108 6.75 -16.09 -3.68
CA ASN A 108 7.25 -17.37 -3.19
C ASN A 108 6.09 -18.36 -3.01
N ALA A 109 6.15 -19.49 -3.72
CA ALA A 109 5.16 -20.56 -3.73
C ALA A 109 3.72 -20.13 -4.13
N VAL A 110 3.54 -18.97 -4.74
CA VAL A 110 2.24 -18.47 -5.23
C VAL A 110 2.38 -17.92 -6.66
N PRO A 111 1.34 -18.04 -7.52
CA PRO A 111 1.42 -17.61 -8.92
C PRO A 111 1.29 -16.08 -9.11
N PHE A 112 0.84 -15.36 -8.09
CA PHE A 112 0.63 -13.92 -8.12
C PHE A 112 0.77 -13.31 -6.73
N ALA A 113 0.86 -11.99 -6.68
CA ALA A 113 0.97 -11.20 -5.46
C ALA A 113 -0.02 -10.03 -5.44
N THR A 114 -0.06 -9.34 -4.31
CA THR A 114 -0.64 -7.99 -4.18
C THR A 114 0.46 -6.94 -4.33
N LEU A 115 0.16 -5.78 -4.90
CA LEU A 115 1.07 -4.63 -4.95
C LEU A 115 0.35 -3.36 -4.51
N THR A 116 1.09 -2.46 -3.89
CA THR A 116 0.61 -1.11 -3.56
C THR A 116 1.47 -0.09 -4.29
N LEU A 117 0.80 0.84 -4.97
CA LEU A 117 1.44 2.01 -5.59
C LEU A 117 0.99 3.27 -4.87
N LEU A 118 1.94 4.17 -4.61
CA LEU A 118 1.69 5.46 -3.99
C LEU A 118 2.15 6.58 -4.92
N SER A 119 1.27 7.52 -5.23
CA SER A 119 1.56 8.65 -6.11
C SER A 119 2.62 9.57 -5.51
N LYS A 120 3.70 9.83 -6.24
CA LYS A 120 4.74 10.80 -5.89
C LYS A 120 4.24 12.24 -5.85
N ALA A 121 3.05 12.51 -6.40
CA ALA A 121 2.41 13.82 -6.30
C ALA A 121 1.87 14.09 -4.88
N CYS A 122 1.49 13.03 -4.15
CA CYS A 122 0.82 13.12 -2.85
C CYS A 122 1.68 12.58 -1.71
N PHE A 123 2.65 11.71 -2.01
CA PHE A 123 3.51 11.05 -1.04
C PHE A 123 4.99 11.41 -1.24
N THR A 124 5.74 11.45 -0.13
CA THR A 124 7.21 11.50 -0.06
C THR A 124 7.72 10.39 0.85
N SER A 125 9.02 10.08 0.79
CA SER A 125 9.68 9.12 1.70
C SER A 125 10.24 9.81 2.95
N PHE A 126 10.23 9.13 4.11
CA PHE A 126 10.64 9.68 5.42
C PHE A 126 12.16 9.70 5.65
N THR A 127 12.73 10.79 6.18
CA THR A 127 13.98 10.77 6.99
C THR A 127 13.72 11.34 8.38
N PRO A 128 14.28 10.74 9.45
CA PRO A 128 14.65 11.48 10.65
C PRO A 128 16.14 11.85 10.57
N LYS A 129 16.46 13.12 10.30
CA LYS A 129 17.77 13.69 10.61
C LYS A 129 17.61 15.08 11.22
N ASN A 130 17.95 15.16 12.50
CA ASN A 130 17.97 16.33 13.39
C ASN A 130 16.58 16.93 13.66
N ASP A 131 16.32 17.25 14.93
CA ASP A 131 15.05 17.67 15.53
C ASP A 131 14.46 19.00 15.03
N ILE A 132 14.69 19.38 13.77
CA ILE A 132 14.15 20.60 13.17
C ILE A 132 13.41 20.24 11.90
N ILE A 133 12.12 20.00 12.07
CA ILE A 133 11.13 19.89 11.00
C ILE A 133 10.90 21.30 10.44
N VAL A 134 11.48 21.62 9.28
CA VAL A 134 11.05 22.78 8.48
C VAL A 134 9.96 22.30 7.52
N THR A 135 8.71 22.35 7.98
CA THR A 135 7.52 22.03 7.19
C THR A 135 7.08 23.25 6.39
N SER A 136 7.40 23.29 5.10
CA SER A 136 6.43 23.83 4.15
C SER A 136 5.32 22.78 3.97
N MET A 137 4.06 23.22 3.93
CA MET A 137 2.89 22.37 4.14
C MET A 137 2.63 21.40 2.97
N GLY A 138 2.16 20.18 3.25
CA GLY A 138 1.22 19.51 2.33
C GLY A 138 1.44 18.06 1.90
N VAL A 139 2.49 17.35 2.29
CA VAL A 139 2.80 16.02 1.70
C VAL A 139 2.81 14.88 2.71
N ALA A 140 2.24 13.74 2.32
CA ALA A 140 2.14 12.54 3.14
C ALA A 140 3.43 11.72 3.10
N ILE A 141 3.87 11.16 4.24
CA ILE A 141 5.12 10.43 4.31
C ILE A 141 4.85 8.92 4.33
N ALA A 142 5.36 8.15 3.37
CA ALA A 142 5.26 6.70 3.41
C ALA A 142 6.25 6.10 4.44
N SER A 143 5.74 5.18 5.25
CA SER A 143 6.38 4.56 6.42
C SER A 143 5.99 3.07 6.49
N PRO A 144 6.65 2.23 7.32
CA PRO A 144 7.16 0.90 6.92
C PRO A 144 6.17 0.04 6.13
N VAL A 145 6.69 -0.63 5.11
CA VAL A 145 5.95 -1.66 4.37
C VAL A 145 6.18 -3.00 5.06
N ALA A 146 5.16 -3.83 5.15
CA ALA A 146 5.31 -5.21 5.64
C ALA A 146 4.31 -6.14 4.98
N ARG A 147 4.63 -7.44 4.94
CA ARG A 147 3.66 -8.49 4.63
C ARG A 147 3.37 -9.30 5.87
N PHE A 148 2.09 -9.49 6.18
CA PHE A 148 1.63 -10.37 7.24
C PHE A 148 1.09 -11.64 6.61
N LYS A 149 1.79 -12.76 6.81
CA LYS A 149 1.38 -14.05 6.25
C LYS A 149 0.16 -14.57 6.99
N PHE A 150 -0.88 -14.91 6.24
CA PHE A 150 -2.09 -15.46 6.81
C PHE A 150 -1.98 -16.98 6.99
N PRO A 151 -2.73 -17.54 7.96
CA PRO A 151 -3.28 -18.88 7.81
C PRO A 151 -4.12 -18.91 6.52
N SER A 152 -3.71 -19.72 5.56
CA SER A 152 -4.29 -19.71 4.21
C SER A 152 -4.05 -21.04 3.51
N GLN A 153 -5.05 -21.48 2.74
CA GLN A 153 -4.90 -22.58 1.79
C GLN A 153 -4.07 -22.17 0.55
N TYR A 154 -4.13 -20.89 0.16
CA TYR A 154 -3.53 -20.37 -1.07
C TYR A 154 -2.33 -19.45 -0.85
N GLY A 155 -1.73 -19.47 0.34
CA GLY A 155 -0.55 -18.66 0.67
C GLY A 155 -0.79 -17.14 0.70
N ARG A 156 -2.02 -16.71 1.00
CA ARG A 156 -2.42 -15.30 1.04
C ARG A 156 -1.68 -14.49 2.12
N ASP A 157 -1.60 -13.19 1.91
CA ASP A 157 -1.09 -12.23 2.90
C ASP A 157 -1.82 -10.89 2.86
N ALA A 158 -1.58 -10.10 3.90
CA ALA A 158 -1.91 -8.68 3.93
C ALA A 158 -0.65 -7.86 3.64
N LEU A 159 -0.72 -7.01 2.61
CA LEU A 159 0.32 -6.04 2.31
C LEU A 159 0.00 -4.72 3.02
N TYR A 160 0.81 -4.43 4.01
CA TYR A 160 0.71 -3.28 4.89
C TYR A 160 1.61 -2.15 4.40
N THR A 161 1.12 -0.91 4.49
CA THR A 161 1.91 0.31 4.31
C THR A 161 1.38 1.39 5.24
N ASP A 162 2.24 2.04 6.02
CA ASP A 162 1.83 3.22 6.77
C ASP A 162 2.06 4.49 5.96
N VAL A 163 1.21 5.49 6.14
CA VAL A 163 1.44 6.84 5.66
C VAL A 163 1.17 7.85 6.77
N ILE A 164 2.00 8.88 6.87
CA ILE A 164 1.88 9.94 7.87
C ILE A 164 1.35 11.19 7.18
N LEU A 165 0.14 11.60 7.54
CA LEU A 165 -0.56 12.74 6.97
C LEU A 165 -0.36 13.99 7.84
N PRO A 166 -0.17 15.18 7.25
CA PRO A 166 -0.24 16.43 8.00
C PRO A 166 -1.69 16.68 8.45
N ARG A 167 -1.95 16.97 9.73
CA ARG A 167 -3.29 17.43 10.12
C ARG A 167 -3.48 18.90 9.74
N PRO A 168 -4.68 19.29 9.26
CA PRO A 168 -5.06 20.69 9.14
C PRO A 168 -4.86 21.40 10.48
N LYS A 169 -4.39 22.66 10.44
CA LYS A 169 -4.06 23.48 11.62
C LYS A 169 -5.15 23.35 12.70
N SER A 170 -4.78 22.82 13.86
CA SER A 170 -5.53 23.06 15.10
C SER A 170 -5.44 24.56 15.41
N ILE A 171 -6.45 25.11 16.08
CA ILE A 171 -6.59 26.52 16.46
C ILE A 171 -5.40 27.02 17.33
N LEU A 172 -4.54 26.12 17.81
CA LEU A 172 -3.34 26.43 18.58
C LEU A 172 -2.06 26.33 17.73
N PRO A 173 -1.30 27.43 17.54
CA PRO A 173 -0.16 27.54 16.61
C PRO A 173 1.06 26.65 16.90
N THR A 174 1.14 25.98 18.05
CA THR A 174 2.40 25.44 18.58
C THR A 174 2.56 23.92 18.51
N GLN A 175 1.57 23.18 17.97
CA GLN A 175 1.67 21.73 17.82
C GLN A 175 1.13 21.27 16.47
N GLN A 176 2.01 21.17 15.47
CA GLN A 176 1.71 20.45 14.25
C GLN A 176 1.51 18.97 14.60
N ARG A 177 0.26 18.49 14.51
CA ARG A 177 -0.06 17.09 14.79
C ARG A 177 -0.04 16.30 13.48
N TRP A 178 0.70 15.20 13.47
CA TRP A 178 0.69 14.25 12.38
C TRP A 178 -0.38 13.18 12.63
N GLN A 179 -0.96 12.64 11.56
CA GLN A 179 -1.90 11.52 11.63
C GLN A 179 -1.31 10.32 10.92
N HIS A 180 -1.20 9.20 11.63
CA HIS A 180 -0.84 7.92 11.02
C HIS A 180 -2.10 7.34 10.36
N LEU A 181 -2.01 7.05 9.07
CA LEU A 181 -2.98 6.30 8.29
C LEU A 181 -2.35 4.98 7.86
N ARG A 182 -2.95 3.88 8.29
CA ARG A 182 -2.53 2.52 7.95
C ARG A 182 -3.28 2.03 6.73
N LEU A 183 -2.57 1.59 5.71
CA LEU A 183 -3.11 1.10 4.45
C LEU A 183 -2.85 -0.41 4.35
N ILE A 184 -3.90 -1.20 4.13
CA ILE A 184 -3.78 -2.65 4.02
C ILE A 184 -4.46 -3.15 2.75
N ASN A 185 -3.66 -3.64 1.81
CA ASN A 185 -4.10 -4.32 0.61
C ASN A 185 -4.22 -5.83 0.87
N VAL A 186 -5.40 -6.39 0.63
CA VAL A 186 -5.68 -7.82 0.87
C VAL A 186 -6.18 -8.54 -0.39
N HIS A 187 -5.86 -9.83 -0.46
CA HIS A 187 -6.57 -10.78 -1.30
C HIS A 187 -6.79 -12.04 -0.45
N LEU A 188 -8.02 -12.26 0.03
CA LEU A 188 -8.33 -13.37 0.94
C LEU A 188 -8.52 -14.70 0.18
N ASP A 189 -8.68 -15.80 0.90
CA ASP A 189 -8.85 -17.13 0.27
C ASP A 189 -10.16 -17.23 -0.53
N SER A 190 -10.11 -17.80 -1.73
CA SER A 190 -11.14 -17.56 -2.76
C SER A 190 -12.26 -18.60 -2.89
N LEU A 191 -12.20 -19.75 -2.24
CA LEU A 191 -13.21 -20.81 -2.40
C LEU A 191 -14.19 -20.88 -1.23
N ALA A 192 -15.40 -21.40 -1.44
CA ALA A 192 -16.38 -21.54 -0.36
C ALA A 192 -15.86 -22.38 0.82
N SER A 193 -15.03 -23.40 0.53
CA SER A 193 -14.40 -24.26 1.54
C SER A 193 -13.44 -23.53 2.50
N THR A 194 -12.99 -22.33 2.15
CA THR A 194 -11.99 -21.57 2.92
C THR A 194 -12.61 -20.51 3.84
N LEU A 195 -13.91 -20.60 4.16
CA LEU A 195 -14.58 -19.65 5.07
C LEU A 195 -13.86 -19.50 6.42
N HIS A 196 -13.40 -20.60 7.01
CA HIS A 196 -12.67 -20.57 8.28
C HIS A 196 -11.34 -19.81 8.17
N TYR A 197 -10.63 -19.93 7.04
CA TYR A 197 -9.45 -19.11 6.77
C TYR A 197 -9.82 -17.64 6.61
N ARG A 198 -10.83 -17.30 5.81
CA ARG A 198 -11.26 -15.90 5.63
C ARG A 198 -11.66 -15.22 6.95
N LYS A 199 -12.40 -15.91 7.82
CA LYS A 199 -12.74 -15.38 9.16
C LYS A 199 -11.50 -15.06 9.99
N GLU A 200 -10.52 -15.97 10.02
CA GLU A 200 -9.27 -15.75 10.73
C GLU A 200 -8.42 -14.65 10.08
N GLN A 201 -8.36 -14.60 8.75
CA GLN A 201 -7.69 -13.55 7.98
C GLN A 201 -8.28 -12.18 8.33
N MET A 202 -9.60 -12.05 8.34
CA MET A 202 -10.29 -10.81 8.74
C MET A 202 -9.99 -10.42 10.18
N ARG A 203 -10.01 -11.39 11.11
CA ARG A 203 -9.62 -11.16 12.51
C ARG A 203 -8.18 -10.62 12.61
N ILE A 204 -7.26 -11.19 11.84
CA ILE A 204 -5.86 -10.75 11.77
C ILE A 204 -5.78 -9.31 11.27
N VAL A 205 -6.43 -8.99 10.16
CA VAL A 205 -6.38 -7.64 9.60
C VAL A 205 -6.98 -6.61 10.56
N GLY A 206 -8.09 -6.96 11.23
CA GLY A 206 -8.66 -6.12 12.29
C GLY A 206 -7.68 -5.83 13.42
N ASN A 207 -6.89 -6.84 13.85
CA ASN A 207 -5.85 -6.64 14.85
C ASN A 207 -4.68 -5.79 14.34
N ILE A 208 -4.32 -5.91 13.05
CA ILE A 208 -3.29 -5.07 12.43
C ILE A 208 -3.74 -3.61 12.42
N LEU A 209 -5.04 -3.31 12.32
CA LEU A 209 -5.55 -1.94 12.42
C LEU A 209 -5.50 -1.35 13.83
N CYS A 210 -5.43 -2.16 14.88
CA CYS A 210 -5.37 -1.64 16.24
C CYS A 210 -4.10 -0.78 16.45
N PRO A 211 -4.20 0.34 17.19
CA PRO A 211 -3.01 1.09 17.56
C PRO A 211 -2.09 0.20 18.42
N THR A 212 -0.78 0.35 18.24
CA THR A 212 0.19 -0.30 19.13
C THR A 212 0.09 0.29 20.53
N ASP A 213 0.62 -0.39 21.54
CA ASP A 213 0.55 0.10 22.92
C ASP A 213 1.27 1.45 23.06
N ASP A 214 2.43 1.61 22.42
CA ASP A 214 3.13 2.90 22.31
C ASP A 214 2.25 4.02 21.70
N GLN A 215 1.43 3.69 20.70
CA GLN A 215 0.52 4.66 20.07
C GLN A 215 -0.64 5.01 21.01
N LYS A 216 -1.18 4.03 21.75
CA LYS A 216 -2.24 4.27 22.74
C LYS A 216 -1.74 5.14 23.89
N GLU A 217 -0.56 4.85 24.43
CA GLU A 217 0.06 5.61 25.53
C GLU A 217 0.32 7.07 25.14
N ASN A 218 0.69 7.32 23.88
CA ASN A 218 0.88 8.66 23.33
C ASN A 218 -0.43 9.35 22.89
N GLY A 219 -1.60 8.76 23.20
CA GLY A 219 -2.91 9.29 22.83
C GLY A 219 -3.13 9.38 21.31
N GLN A 220 -2.38 8.62 20.51
CA GLN A 220 -2.57 8.53 19.08
C GLN A 220 -3.74 7.59 18.78
N ARG A 221 -4.64 8.03 17.89
CA ARG A 221 -5.70 7.19 17.34
C ARG A 221 -5.17 6.51 16.09
N SER A 222 -5.36 5.20 15.97
CA SER A 222 -5.14 4.50 14.71
C SER A 222 -6.25 4.90 13.74
N LEU A 223 -5.86 5.49 12.61
CA LEU A 223 -6.70 5.54 11.42
C LEU A 223 -6.16 4.49 10.47
N GLY A 224 -7.02 3.63 9.94
CA GLY A 224 -6.58 2.70 8.92
C GLY A 224 -7.70 2.26 8.01
N LEU A 225 -7.28 1.81 6.85
CA LEU A 225 -8.12 1.46 5.72
C LEU A 225 -7.65 0.11 5.20
N ILE A 226 -8.61 -0.80 5.04
CA ILE A 226 -8.38 -2.10 4.42
C ILE A 226 -9.19 -2.09 3.13
N ALA A 227 -8.57 -2.51 2.04
CA ALA A 227 -9.25 -2.71 0.78
C ALA A 227 -8.58 -3.81 -0.03
N GLY A 228 -9.30 -4.33 -1.01
CA GLY A 228 -8.83 -5.39 -1.88
C GLY A 228 -9.92 -6.42 -2.13
N ASP A 229 -9.49 -7.62 -2.49
CA ASP A 229 -10.41 -8.71 -2.79
C ASP A 229 -10.63 -9.57 -1.54
N PHE A 230 -11.78 -9.39 -0.91
CA PHE A 230 -12.14 -10.12 0.29
C PHE A 230 -12.65 -11.54 -0.03
N ASN A 231 -12.93 -11.86 -1.29
CA ASN A 231 -13.57 -13.12 -1.69
C ASN A 231 -14.77 -13.47 -0.78
N ALA A 232 -15.60 -12.47 -0.45
CA ALA A 232 -16.81 -12.66 0.33
C ALA A 232 -17.85 -13.38 -0.57
N ILE A 233 -18.13 -14.64 -0.27
CA ILE A 233 -18.99 -15.49 -1.12
C ILE A 233 -20.38 -15.63 -0.50
N SER A 234 -20.46 -15.62 0.83
CA SER A 234 -21.67 -15.91 1.60
C SER A 234 -22.00 -14.81 2.61
N GLN A 235 -23.20 -14.85 3.18
CA GLN A 235 -23.57 -13.93 4.27
C GLN A 235 -22.68 -14.09 5.50
N ASP A 236 -22.14 -15.29 5.73
CA ASP A 236 -21.21 -15.56 6.85
C ASP A 236 -19.85 -14.84 6.69
N ASP A 237 -19.58 -14.27 5.52
CA ASP A 237 -18.39 -13.44 5.24
C ASP A 237 -18.64 -11.93 5.54
N GLN A 238 -19.88 -11.51 5.82
CA GLN A 238 -20.27 -10.12 6.14
C GLN A 238 -20.29 -9.85 7.64
#